data_AF-A0A6J3CPH9-F1
#
_entry.id   AF-A0A6J3CPH9-F1
#
_cell.length_a   1.000
_cell.length_b   1.000
_cell.length_c   1.000
_cell.angle_alpha   90.00
_cell.angle_beta   90.00
_cell.angle_gamma   90.00
#
_symmetry.space_group_name_H-M   'P 1'
#
loop_
_entity.id
_entity.type
_entity.pdbx_description
1 polymer ?
#
loop_
_entity_poly.entity_id
_entity_poly.type
_entity_poly.pdbx_seq_one_letter_code
_entity_poly.pdbx_strand_id
1 'polypeptide(L)'
;MYSTSSSEDTGSPISCYQPIVDYIDAQFEAYLQEELKVKRSLFSYHDTRIHACLYFISPTGHSLKTLDLLTMKSLDSKVNIIPIISKADSILKTELQKFKNKLMSELVSNDVQIYQFPTDDETVSQVNTVMNGHLPFAVVGSTEEVKIGNKMVKARQYPWGIVQVENENHCDFVKLREMLICTNMEDLREQTHARHYERYRRCRLEEMGFRDIGPENKPVSLQEAYEAKRHEFYLELQRKEEEMRQHFVQRVKEKETVLKEAEQEIQSKFDRLMLMHQEEKLKLEKKKKALEDDMAMFNKKKANAELLQAQAFVSTPVVSLKRDKDRKKLLRGELDKIGCKITPSAEYDLMHISVSEHIDVSSLSTKK
;
A
#
# COMPACT_ATOMS: atom_id res chain seq x y z
N MET A 1 25.11 -1.94 -13.23
CA MET A 1 26.02 -2.01 -12.06
C MET A 1 25.35 -1.30 -10.91
N TYR A 2 25.19 -1.97 -9.77
CA TYR A 2 24.72 -1.34 -8.55
C TYR A 2 25.95 -0.80 -7.80
N SER A 3 25.91 0.46 -7.36
CA SER A 3 26.99 1.09 -6.59
C SER A 3 26.54 1.21 -5.14
N THR A 4 27.34 0.70 -4.21
CA THR A 4 27.13 0.85 -2.77
C THR A 4 27.78 2.15 -2.30
N SER A 5 27.04 2.98 -1.57
CA SER A 5 27.61 4.15 -0.90
C SER A 5 28.26 3.71 0.40
N SER A 6 29.60 3.71 0.44
CA SER A 6 30.34 3.51 1.68
C SER A 6 30.23 4.78 2.54
N SER A 7 29.20 4.87 3.37
CA SER A 7 29.15 5.84 4.47
C SER A 7 29.93 5.26 5.65
N GLU A 8 31.13 5.81 5.90
CA GLU A 8 31.95 5.45 7.09
C GLU A 8 31.41 6.04 8.40
N ASP A 9 30.23 6.67 8.41
CA ASP A 9 29.73 7.41 9.56
C ASP A 9 28.54 6.74 10.25
N THR A 10 28.71 6.57 11.56
CA THR A 10 27.72 6.26 12.62
C THR A 10 27.29 4.78 12.82
N GLY A 11 27.78 4.20 13.93
CA GLY A 11 27.02 3.26 14.77
C GLY A 11 27.03 1.77 14.40
N SER A 12 27.96 1.02 14.99
CA SER A 12 28.03 -0.46 15.05
C SER A 12 28.57 -1.18 13.79
N PRO A 13 29.65 -2.00 13.89
CA PRO A 13 30.26 -2.70 12.75
C PRO A 13 29.36 -3.76 12.09
N ILE A 14 28.25 -4.13 12.71
CA ILE A 14 27.27 -5.11 12.20
C ILE A 14 26.32 -4.45 11.17
N SER A 15 26.21 -3.12 11.14
CA SER A 15 25.22 -2.41 10.32
C SER A 15 25.66 -2.13 8.88
N CYS A 16 26.95 -2.25 8.53
CA CYS A 16 27.44 -1.71 7.25
C CYS A 16 27.13 -2.61 6.04
N TYR A 17 27.12 -3.93 6.23
CA TYR A 17 26.87 -4.89 5.15
C TYR A 17 25.41 -5.33 5.07
N GLN A 18 24.61 -5.06 6.11
CA GLN A 18 23.20 -5.45 6.16
C GLN A 18 22.39 -4.92 4.97
N PRO A 19 22.49 -3.63 4.56
CA PRO A 19 21.73 -3.13 3.41
C PRO A 19 22.10 -3.83 2.10
N ILE A 20 23.35 -4.28 1.96
CA ILE A 20 23.83 -5.00 0.77
C ILE A 20 23.23 -6.41 0.76
N VAL A 21 23.24 -7.08 1.92
CA VAL A 21 22.63 -8.40 2.09
C VAL A 21 21.13 -8.34 1.84
N ASP A 22 20.43 -7.38 2.44
CA ASP A 22 18.98 -7.17 2.28
C ASP A 22 18.63 -6.93 0.82
N TYR A 23 19.46 -6.16 0.09
CA TYR A 23 19.25 -5.93 -1.33
C TYR A 23 19.38 -7.20 -2.16
N ILE A 24 20.40 -8.02 -1.89
CA ILE A 24 20.60 -9.32 -2.57
C ILE A 24 19.43 -10.26 -2.27
N ASP A 25 19.05 -10.39 -0.99
CA ASP A 25 17.95 -11.25 -0.56
C ASP A 25 16.61 -10.77 -1.14
N ALA A 26 16.40 -9.46 -1.27
CA ALA A 26 15.21 -8.91 -1.93
C ALA A 26 15.14 -9.29 -3.42
N GLN A 27 16.27 -9.36 -4.14
CA GLN A 27 16.27 -9.83 -5.52
C GLN A 27 15.96 -11.33 -5.60
N PHE A 28 16.50 -12.13 -4.67
CA PHE A 28 16.16 -13.55 -4.59
C PHE A 28 14.69 -13.77 -4.23
N GLU A 29 14.14 -12.97 -3.32
CA GLU A 29 12.73 -13.02 -2.96
C GLU A 29 11.83 -12.68 -4.14
N ALA A 30 12.14 -11.60 -4.88
CA ALA A 30 11.37 -11.21 -6.06
C ALA A 30 11.33 -12.32 -7.13
N TYR A 31 12.46 -12.98 -7.35
CA TYR A 31 12.54 -14.13 -8.26
C TYR A 31 11.77 -15.34 -7.74
N LEU A 32 11.89 -15.65 -6.43
CA LEU A 32 11.16 -16.75 -5.79
C LEU A 32 9.65 -16.52 -5.89
N GLN A 33 9.16 -15.32 -5.59
CA GLN A 33 7.74 -14.99 -5.71
C GLN A 33 7.19 -15.20 -7.12
N GLU A 34 7.97 -14.92 -8.16
CA GLU A 34 7.59 -15.23 -9.54
C GLU A 34 7.55 -16.75 -9.80
N GLU A 35 8.51 -17.51 -9.27
CA GLU A 35 8.54 -18.98 -9.36
C GLU A 35 7.34 -19.63 -8.66
N LEU A 36 6.89 -19.06 -7.53
CA LEU A 36 5.74 -19.57 -6.76
C LEU A 36 4.37 -19.24 -7.39
N LYS A 37 4.30 -18.41 -8.44
CA LYS A 37 3.03 -18.12 -9.13
C LYS A 37 2.46 -19.37 -9.81
N VAL A 38 1.14 -19.44 -9.92
CA VAL A 38 0.44 -20.53 -10.63
C VAL A 38 0.59 -20.40 -12.14
N LYS A 39 0.43 -19.17 -12.66
CA LYS A 39 0.74 -18.82 -14.05
C LYS A 39 2.12 -18.17 -14.08
N ARG A 40 3.15 -18.99 -14.29
CA ARG A 40 4.56 -18.56 -14.29
C ARG A 40 4.93 -18.02 -15.65
N SER A 41 5.63 -16.89 -15.68
CA SER A 41 6.21 -16.34 -16.91
C SER A 41 7.73 -16.14 -16.76
N LEU A 42 8.45 -17.19 -16.36
CA LEU A 42 9.89 -17.14 -16.10
C LEU A 42 10.71 -16.72 -17.33
N PHE A 43 10.26 -17.08 -18.54
CA PHE A 43 10.99 -16.77 -19.77
C PHE A 43 10.94 -15.28 -20.16
N SER A 44 9.92 -14.55 -19.72
CA SER A 44 9.77 -13.11 -19.94
C SER A 44 10.08 -12.28 -18.70
N TYR A 45 10.43 -12.92 -17.59
CA TYR A 45 10.74 -12.24 -16.34
C TYR A 45 12.13 -11.61 -16.41
N HIS A 46 12.25 -10.38 -15.92
CA HIS A 46 13.53 -9.69 -15.86
C HIS A 46 14.33 -10.19 -14.64
N ASP A 47 15.41 -10.92 -14.90
CA ASP A 47 16.29 -11.42 -13.85
C ASP A 47 17.13 -10.27 -13.26
N THR A 48 16.79 -9.85 -12.04
CA THR A 48 17.47 -8.77 -11.30
C THR A 48 18.50 -9.29 -10.30
N ARG A 49 18.71 -10.61 -10.21
CA ARG A 49 19.65 -11.20 -9.25
C ARG A 49 21.09 -10.75 -9.51
N ILE A 50 21.87 -10.67 -8.44
CA ILE A 50 23.26 -10.21 -8.52
C ILE A 50 24.15 -11.41 -8.87
N HIS A 51 24.70 -11.38 -10.08
CA HIS A 51 25.53 -12.47 -10.60
C HIS A 51 27.00 -12.40 -10.15
N ALA A 52 27.49 -11.20 -9.84
CA ALA A 52 28.87 -10.97 -9.43
C ALA A 52 28.96 -9.76 -8.50
N CYS A 53 29.78 -9.87 -7.46
CA CYS A 53 30.10 -8.81 -6.52
C CYS A 53 31.59 -8.45 -6.65
N LEU A 54 31.86 -7.27 -7.20
CA LEU A 54 33.21 -6.73 -7.31
C LEU A 54 33.60 -6.07 -5.99
N TYR A 55 34.41 -6.75 -5.19
CA TYR A 55 34.78 -6.29 -3.85
C TYR A 55 36.09 -5.51 -3.88
N PHE A 56 36.00 -4.19 -3.71
CA PHE A 56 37.15 -3.30 -3.77
C PHE A 56 37.89 -3.22 -2.44
N ILE A 57 39.11 -3.75 -2.44
CA ILE A 57 40.02 -3.73 -1.30
C ILE A 57 40.92 -2.52 -1.42
N SER A 58 41.11 -1.81 -0.31
CA SER A 58 42.01 -0.66 -0.25
C SER A 58 43.47 -1.10 -0.36
N PRO A 59 44.31 -0.41 -1.14
CA PRO A 59 45.72 -0.75 -1.30
C PRO A 59 46.54 -0.30 -0.07
N THR A 60 46.35 -0.94 1.08
CA THR A 60 47.07 -0.62 2.32
C THR A 60 48.48 -1.21 2.37
N GLY A 61 48.77 -2.22 1.55
CA GLY A 61 50.06 -2.94 1.54
C GLY A 61 50.28 -3.86 2.74
N HIS A 62 49.30 -3.99 3.65
CA HIS A 62 49.40 -4.78 4.87
C HIS A 62 48.48 -6.00 4.86
N SER A 63 47.45 -6.03 5.70
CA SER A 63 46.46 -7.10 5.82
C SER A 63 45.09 -6.58 5.40
N LEU A 64 44.16 -7.50 5.18
CA LEU A 64 42.76 -7.21 4.99
C LEU A 64 42.18 -6.53 6.24
N LYS A 65 41.29 -5.55 6.06
CA LYS A 65 40.60 -4.93 7.20
C LYS A 65 39.64 -5.95 7.80
N THR A 66 39.47 -5.93 9.12
CA THR A 66 38.49 -6.79 9.82
C THR A 66 37.07 -6.58 9.29
N LEU A 67 36.71 -5.35 8.94
CA LEU A 67 35.42 -5.03 8.33
C LEU A 67 35.22 -5.74 6.99
N ASP A 68 36.27 -5.77 6.16
CA ASP A 68 36.23 -6.39 4.85
C ASP A 68 36.04 -7.91 4.98
N LEU A 69 36.73 -8.50 5.96
CA LEU A 69 36.61 -9.91 6.26
C LEU A 69 35.20 -10.29 6.71
N LEU A 70 34.63 -9.54 7.66
CA LEU A 70 33.25 -9.77 8.13
C LEU A 70 32.24 -9.62 6.99
N THR A 71 32.39 -8.58 6.17
CA THR A 71 31.50 -8.32 5.03
C THR A 71 31.57 -9.44 4.00
N MET A 72 32.78 -9.87 3.61
CA MET A 72 32.94 -10.95 2.64
C MET A 72 32.43 -12.28 3.19
N LYS A 73 32.62 -12.57 4.48
CA LYS A 73 32.07 -13.78 5.10
C LYS A 73 30.54 -13.79 5.15
N SER A 74 29.89 -12.63 5.25
CA SER A 74 28.42 -12.55 5.17
C SER A 74 27.89 -12.65 3.74
N LEU A 75 28.70 -12.29 2.73
CA LEU A 75 28.32 -12.26 1.32
C LEU A 75 28.69 -13.55 0.56
N ASP A 76 29.68 -14.31 1.01
CA ASP A 76 30.23 -15.48 0.29
C ASP A 76 29.19 -16.56 -0.05
N SER A 77 28.20 -16.70 0.82
CA SER A 77 27.09 -17.64 0.67
C SER A 77 26.00 -17.15 -0.28
N LYS A 78 25.96 -15.86 -0.60
CA LYS A 78 24.87 -15.21 -1.33
C LYS A 78 25.25 -14.73 -2.73
N VAL A 79 26.52 -14.46 -2.99
CA VAL A 79 26.95 -13.89 -4.28
C VAL A 79 28.38 -14.33 -4.62
N ASN A 80 28.67 -14.42 -5.92
CA ASN A 80 30.02 -14.66 -6.42
C ASN A 80 30.92 -13.45 -6.15
N ILE A 81 31.78 -13.52 -5.13
CA ILE A 81 32.68 -12.44 -4.75
C ILE A 81 33.97 -12.50 -5.58
N ILE A 82 34.31 -11.37 -6.22
CA ILE A 82 35.57 -11.19 -6.96
C ILE A 82 36.38 -10.10 -6.26
N PRO A 83 37.43 -10.46 -5.50
CA PRO A 83 38.26 -9.49 -4.80
C PRO A 83 39.14 -8.70 -5.79
N ILE A 84 39.12 -7.38 -5.66
CA ILE A 84 39.86 -6.45 -6.51
C ILE A 84 40.65 -5.49 -5.63
N ILE A 85 41.94 -5.36 -5.89
CA ILE A 85 42.77 -4.33 -5.29
C ILE A 85 42.55 -3.02 -6.07
N SER A 86 41.93 -2.06 -5.41
CA SER A 86 41.68 -0.72 -5.97
C SER A 86 42.95 0.13 -6.00
N LYS A 87 43.01 1.13 -6.89
CA LYS A 87 44.11 2.12 -6.99
C LYS A 87 45.50 1.45 -6.93
N ALA A 88 45.68 0.39 -7.72
CA ALA A 88 46.90 -0.43 -7.70
C ALA A 88 48.17 0.35 -8.10
N ASP A 89 48.01 1.50 -8.76
CA ASP A 89 49.08 2.45 -9.09
C ASP A 89 49.73 3.12 -7.87
N SER A 90 49.15 2.97 -6.69
CA SER A 90 49.74 3.42 -5.41
C SER A 90 50.71 2.44 -4.76
N ILE A 91 50.81 1.20 -5.26
CA ILE A 91 51.66 0.14 -4.68
C ILE A 91 52.74 -0.26 -5.70
N LEU A 92 53.97 -0.53 -5.23
CA LEU A 92 55.03 -1.06 -6.08
C LEU A 92 54.75 -2.52 -6.49
N LYS A 93 55.18 -2.93 -7.69
CA LYS A 93 54.95 -4.29 -8.21
C LYS A 93 55.43 -5.40 -7.27
N THR A 94 56.56 -5.22 -6.61
CA THR A 94 57.14 -6.20 -5.66
C THR A 94 56.32 -6.32 -4.38
N GLU A 95 55.78 -5.21 -3.89
CA GLU A 95 54.90 -5.16 -2.71
C GLU A 95 53.51 -5.70 -3.05
N LEU A 96 53.01 -5.42 -4.25
CA LEU A 96 51.74 -5.91 -4.75
C LEU A 96 51.69 -7.44 -4.75
N GLN A 97 52.74 -8.12 -5.20
CA GLN A 97 52.80 -9.58 -5.18
C GLN A 97 52.78 -10.15 -3.75
N LYS A 98 53.51 -9.54 -2.82
CA LYS A 98 53.46 -9.92 -1.39
C LYS A 98 52.06 -9.69 -0.80
N PHE A 99 51.43 -8.58 -1.16
CA PHE A 99 50.08 -8.23 -0.72
C PHE A 99 49.02 -9.19 -1.27
N LYS A 100 49.09 -9.56 -2.56
CA LYS A 100 48.22 -10.58 -3.17
C LYS A 100 48.30 -11.92 -2.42
N ASN A 101 49.52 -12.42 -2.18
CA ASN A 101 49.73 -13.69 -1.48
C ASN A 101 49.19 -13.66 -0.04
N LYS A 102 49.41 -12.54 0.66
CA LYS A 102 48.92 -12.36 2.02
C LYS A 102 47.39 -12.29 2.06
N LEU A 103 46.77 -11.56 1.13
CA LEU A 103 45.31 -11.51 1.04
C LEU A 103 44.71 -12.89 0.79
N MET A 104 45.24 -13.62 -0.19
CA MET A 104 44.75 -14.97 -0.50
C MET A 104 44.91 -15.92 0.68
N SER A 105 46.03 -15.82 1.41
CA SER A 105 46.26 -16.60 2.62
C SER A 105 45.27 -16.25 3.74
N GLU A 106 44.95 -14.96 3.93
CA GLU A 106 43.96 -14.51 4.91
C GLU A 106 42.53 -14.94 4.55
N LEU A 107 42.15 -14.91 3.27
CA LEU A 107 40.84 -15.39 2.80
C LEU A 107 40.67 -16.89 3.06
N VAL A 108 41.68 -17.70 2.73
CA VAL A 108 41.67 -19.14 2.99
C VAL A 108 41.66 -19.45 4.48
N SER A 109 42.46 -18.74 5.30
CA SER A 109 42.53 -18.98 6.75
C SER A 109 41.21 -18.69 7.47
N ASN A 110 40.38 -17.80 6.93
CA ASN A 110 39.06 -17.45 7.47
C ASN A 110 37.91 -18.15 6.74
N ASP A 111 38.22 -19.09 5.84
CA ASP A 111 37.25 -19.89 5.09
C ASP A 111 36.25 -19.01 4.27
N VAL A 112 36.74 -17.90 3.72
CA VAL A 112 35.91 -17.03 2.86
C VAL A 112 35.88 -17.60 1.45
N GLN A 113 34.70 -17.95 0.97
CA GLN A 113 34.52 -18.51 -0.37
C GLN A 113 34.46 -17.40 -1.41
N ILE A 114 35.56 -17.18 -2.13
CA ILE A 114 35.57 -16.30 -3.31
C ILE A 114 35.25 -17.10 -4.57
N TYR A 115 34.81 -16.39 -5.60
CA TYR A 115 34.56 -16.98 -6.91
C TYR A 115 35.88 -17.45 -7.54
N GLN A 116 35.89 -18.71 -7.98
CA GLN A 116 37.00 -19.32 -8.71
C GLN A 116 36.47 -19.81 -10.06
N PHE A 117 37.26 -19.61 -11.11
CA PHE A 117 36.87 -20.03 -12.45
C PHE A 117 36.82 -21.55 -12.54
N PRO A 118 35.77 -22.11 -13.16
CA PRO A 118 35.70 -23.53 -13.40
C PRO A 118 36.85 -23.97 -14.32
N THR A 119 37.55 -25.03 -13.94
CA THR A 119 38.65 -25.62 -14.73
C THR A 119 38.26 -26.94 -15.37
N ASP A 120 36.98 -27.31 -15.28
CA ASP A 120 36.45 -28.63 -15.66
C ASP A 120 36.31 -28.79 -17.17
N ASP A 121 36.08 -27.69 -17.90
CA ASP A 121 36.01 -27.70 -19.36
C ASP A 121 37.42 -27.58 -19.96
N GLU A 122 37.88 -28.62 -20.66
CA GLU A 122 39.20 -28.70 -21.30
C GLU A 122 39.49 -27.52 -22.25
N THR A 123 38.47 -26.91 -22.87
CA THR A 123 38.65 -25.84 -23.84
C THR A 123 39.02 -24.49 -23.22
N VAL A 124 38.55 -24.23 -22.00
CA VAL A 124 38.78 -22.97 -21.26
C VAL A 124 39.59 -23.16 -19.98
N SER A 125 39.85 -24.41 -19.58
CA SER A 125 40.62 -24.80 -18.39
C SER A 125 41.97 -24.10 -18.28
N GLN A 126 42.73 -24.04 -19.39
CA GLN A 126 44.06 -23.42 -19.38
C GLN A 126 43.98 -21.92 -19.14
N VAL A 127 43.02 -21.23 -19.76
CA VAL A 127 42.80 -19.78 -19.57
C VAL A 127 42.32 -19.50 -18.16
N ASN A 128 41.36 -20.29 -17.66
CA ASN A 128 40.77 -20.13 -16.33
C ASN A 128 41.77 -20.39 -15.21
N THR A 129 42.68 -21.36 -15.39
CA THR A 129 43.78 -21.61 -14.45
C THR A 129 44.71 -20.39 -14.35
N VAL A 130 45.05 -19.79 -15.50
CA VAL A 130 45.87 -18.56 -15.53
C VAL A 130 45.12 -17.40 -14.89
N MET A 131 43.82 -17.24 -15.15
CA MET A 131 43.00 -16.17 -14.56
C MET A 131 42.87 -16.31 -13.04
N ASN A 132 42.66 -17.54 -12.53
CA ASN A 132 42.65 -17.82 -11.10
C ASN A 132 43.97 -17.42 -10.43
N GLY A 133 45.11 -17.61 -11.12
CA GLY A 133 46.43 -17.17 -10.63
C GLY A 133 46.61 -15.64 -10.53
N HIS A 134 45.76 -14.85 -11.18
CA HIS A 134 45.82 -13.38 -11.10
C HIS A 134 44.97 -12.78 -9.98
N LEU A 135 44.12 -13.58 -9.32
CA LEU A 135 43.30 -13.14 -8.20
C LEU A 135 44.16 -12.86 -6.96
N PRO A 136 43.88 -11.77 -6.22
CA PRO A 136 42.94 -10.67 -6.54
C PRO A 136 43.46 -9.77 -7.68
N PHE A 137 42.56 -9.25 -8.53
CA PHE A 137 42.95 -8.38 -9.65
C PHE A 137 43.41 -7.01 -9.15
N ALA A 138 44.55 -6.53 -9.64
CA ALA A 138 45.07 -5.22 -9.29
C ALA A 138 44.69 -4.20 -10.38
N VAL A 139 43.71 -3.34 -10.10
CA VAL A 139 43.12 -2.48 -11.13
C VAL A 139 43.35 -1.00 -10.86
N VAL A 140 43.41 -0.26 -11.97
CA VAL A 140 43.49 1.19 -11.99
C VAL A 140 42.33 1.71 -12.84
N GLY A 141 41.49 2.57 -12.28
CA GLY A 141 40.41 3.21 -13.01
C GLY A 141 40.78 4.63 -13.42
N SER A 142 40.47 5.00 -14.66
CA SER A 142 40.51 6.39 -15.16
C SER A 142 39.40 6.63 -16.17
N THR A 143 38.78 7.80 -16.09
CA THR A 143 37.87 8.34 -17.12
C THR A 143 38.58 9.30 -18.08
N GLU A 144 39.78 9.75 -17.73
CA GLU A 144 40.56 10.70 -18.51
C GLU A 144 41.30 9.99 -19.65
N GLU A 145 41.26 10.59 -20.83
CA GLU A 145 41.99 10.11 -22.01
C GLU A 145 43.19 11.00 -22.29
N VAL A 146 44.36 10.38 -22.39
CA VAL A 146 45.62 11.06 -22.68
C VAL A 146 46.12 10.58 -24.04
N LYS A 147 46.59 11.52 -24.86
CA LYS A 147 47.19 11.20 -26.16
C LYS A 147 48.61 10.65 -25.96
N ILE A 148 48.79 9.36 -26.21
CA ILE A 148 50.11 8.71 -26.18
C ILE A 148 50.45 8.29 -27.61
N GLY A 149 51.37 9.02 -28.24
CA GLY A 149 51.66 8.88 -29.67
C GLY A 149 50.45 9.28 -30.53
N ASN A 150 49.96 8.34 -31.35
CA ASN A 150 48.83 8.54 -32.25
C ASN A 150 47.49 7.98 -31.73
N LYS A 151 47.44 7.46 -30.50
CA LYS A 151 46.22 6.88 -29.91
C LYS A 151 45.81 7.64 -28.66
N MET A 152 44.50 7.85 -28.53
CA MET A 152 43.87 8.29 -27.28
C MET A 152 43.68 7.04 -26.41
N VAL A 153 44.23 7.06 -25.20
CA VAL A 153 44.13 5.93 -24.27
C VAL A 153 43.72 6.43 -22.89
N LYS A 154 42.88 5.65 -22.21
CA LYS A 154 42.47 5.94 -20.83
C LYS A 154 43.68 5.76 -19.91
N ALA A 155 44.04 6.83 -19.21
CA ALA A 155 45.24 6.84 -18.39
C ALA A 155 45.11 7.79 -17.20
N ARG A 156 45.96 7.59 -16.19
CA ARG A 156 46.17 8.56 -15.10
C ARG A 156 47.50 9.25 -15.32
N GLN A 157 47.48 10.57 -15.36
CA GLN A 157 48.68 11.38 -15.54
C GLN A 157 49.20 11.86 -14.17
N TYR A 158 50.46 11.54 -13.90
CA TYR A 158 51.20 12.02 -12.73
C TYR A 158 52.42 12.84 -13.19
N PRO A 159 53.00 13.70 -12.32
CA PRO A 159 54.21 14.43 -12.65
C PRO A 159 55.40 13.53 -13.04
N TRP A 160 55.44 12.30 -12.51
CA TRP A 160 56.50 11.31 -12.75
C TRP A 160 56.21 10.32 -13.89
N GLY A 161 55.02 10.34 -14.49
CA GLY A 161 54.69 9.41 -15.56
C GLY A 161 53.19 9.21 -15.80
N ILE A 162 52.88 8.39 -16.79
CA ILE A 162 51.50 8.12 -17.22
C ILE A 162 51.19 6.64 -17.02
N VAL A 163 50.16 6.35 -16.22
CA VAL A 163 49.68 4.99 -15.98
C VAL A 163 48.53 4.69 -16.94
N GLN A 164 48.82 3.94 -17.99
CA GLN A 164 47.82 3.43 -18.94
C GLN A 164 46.95 2.34 -18.30
N VAL A 165 45.62 2.48 -18.38
CA VAL A 165 44.66 1.53 -17.80
C VAL A 165 44.56 0.23 -18.61
N GLU A 166 44.68 0.30 -19.93
CA GLU A 166 44.57 -0.88 -20.81
C GLU A 166 45.91 -1.60 -21.02
N ASN A 167 46.96 -1.22 -20.29
CA ASN A 167 48.28 -1.84 -20.41
C ASN A 167 48.46 -2.91 -19.32
N GLU A 168 48.59 -4.17 -19.73
CA GLU A 168 48.76 -5.31 -18.82
C GLU A 168 50.03 -5.26 -17.96
N ASN A 169 51.05 -4.51 -18.41
CA ASN A 169 52.26 -4.31 -17.60
C ASN A 169 52.04 -3.32 -16.45
N HIS A 170 50.96 -2.53 -16.48
CA HIS A 170 50.63 -1.52 -15.47
C HIS A 170 49.56 -2.02 -14.52
N CYS A 171 48.51 -2.67 -15.02
CA CYS A 171 47.43 -3.21 -14.18
C CYS A 171 46.71 -4.39 -14.85
N ASP A 172 45.95 -5.13 -14.05
CA ASP A 172 45.19 -6.31 -14.48
C ASP A 172 43.78 -5.95 -15.01
N PHE A 173 43.53 -4.68 -15.39
CA PHE A 173 42.20 -4.25 -15.82
C PHE A 173 41.71 -5.00 -17.07
N VAL A 174 42.60 -5.25 -18.04
CA VAL A 174 42.27 -6.01 -19.26
C VAL A 174 41.80 -7.42 -18.89
N LYS A 175 42.53 -8.09 -17.99
CA LYS A 175 42.19 -9.43 -17.49
C LYS A 175 40.84 -9.45 -16.79
N LEU A 176 40.57 -8.47 -15.91
CA LEU A 176 39.26 -8.34 -15.25
C LEU A 176 38.12 -8.13 -16.26
N ARG A 177 38.34 -7.31 -17.29
CA ARG A 177 37.33 -7.03 -18.32
C ARG A 177 36.99 -8.28 -19.13
N GLU A 178 38.01 -8.99 -19.61
CA GLU A 178 37.84 -10.23 -20.38
C GLU A 178 37.14 -11.30 -19.54
N MET A 179 37.52 -11.40 -18.28
CA MET A 179 36.93 -12.31 -17.30
C MET A 179 35.43 -12.10 -17.08
N LEU A 180 34.99 -10.85 -16.88
CA LEU A 180 33.59 -10.55 -16.58
C LEU A 180 32.67 -10.59 -17.81
N ILE A 181 33.18 -10.16 -18.97
CA ILE A 181 32.33 -9.85 -20.12
C ILE A 181 32.44 -10.92 -21.21
N CYS A 182 33.63 -11.46 -21.46
CA CYS A 182 33.88 -12.27 -22.65
C CYS A 182 33.71 -13.77 -22.39
N THR A 183 34.11 -14.26 -21.22
CA THR A 183 34.29 -15.71 -21.03
C THR A 183 33.31 -16.31 -20.01
N ASN A 184 33.09 -15.65 -18.86
CA ASN A 184 32.51 -16.34 -17.69
C ASN A 184 31.16 -15.77 -17.23
N MET A 185 30.48 -14.97 -18.04
CA MET A 185 29.18 -14.39 -17.66
C MET A 185 28.11 -15.46 -17.46
N GLU A 186 28.11 -16.50 -18.29
CA GLU A 186 27.15 -17.60 -18.20
C GLU A 186 27.38 -18.44 -16.94
N ASP A 187 28.64 -18.79 -16.63
CA ASP A 187 29.00 -19.51 -15.41
C ASP A 187 28.64 -18.70 -14.15
N LEU A 188 28.91 -17.40 -14.11
CA LEU A 188 28.49 -16.55 -12.99
C LEU A 188 26.97 -16.59 -12.77
N ARG A 189 26.19 -16.57 -13.86
CA ARG A 189 24.72 -16.70 -13.79
C ARG A 189 24.29 -18.07 -13.31
N GLU A 190 24.92 -19.13 -13.81
CA GLU A 190 24.64 -20.51 -13.44
C GLU A 190 24.97 -20.77 -11.96
N GLN A 191 26.14 -20.36 -11.47
CA GLN A 191 26.49 -20.45 -10.04
C GLN A 191 25.53 -19.65 -9.16
N THR A 192 25.12 -18.46 -9.62
CA THR A 192 24.11 -17.66 -8.90
C THR A 192 22.80 -18.42 -8.78
N HIS A 193 22.36 -19.10 -9.83
CA HIS A 193 21.13 -19.86 -9.82
C HIS A 193 21.26 -21.16 -9.00
N ALA A 194 22.20 -22.03 -9.37
CA ALA A 194 22.33 -23.40 -8.85
C ALA A 194 22.86 -23.47 -7.42
N ARG A 195 23.61 -22.46 -6.97
CA ARG A 195 24.22 -22.46 -5.62
C ARG A 195 23.59 -21.41 -4.72
N HIS A 196 23.68 -20.14 -5.08
CA HIS A 196 23.30 -19.04 -4.19
C HIS A 196 21.78 -18.91 -4.04
N TYR A 197 21.07 -18.86 -5.16
CA TYR A 197 19.61 -18.79 -5.18
C TYR A 197 18.97 -20.08 -4.63
N GLU A 198 19.44 -21.27 -5.04
CA GLU A 198 18.91 -22.53 -4.50
C GLU A 198 19.09 -22.66 -2.98
N ARG A 199 20.20 -22.16 -2.44
CA ARG A 199 20.39 -22.10 -0.98
C ARG A 199 19.37 -21.19 -0.32
N TYR A 200 19.18 -19.98 -0.85
CA TYR A 200 18.16 -19.03 -0.34
C TYR A 200 16.76 -19.64 -0.45
N ARG A 201 16.42 -20.21 -1.60
CA ARG A 201 15.15 -20.88 -1.90
C ARG A 201 14.86 -22.00 -0.90
N ARG A 202 15.83 -22.88 -0.63
CA ARG A 202 15.66 -23.95 0.37
C ARG A 202 15.33 -23.39 1.75
N CYS A 203 16.14 -22.44 2.24
CA CYS A 203 15.91 -21.84 3.56
C CYS A 203 14.55 -21.14 3.63
N ARG A 204 14.14 -20.40 2.59
CA ARG A 204 12.85 -19.71 2.55
C ARG A 204 11.67 -20.67 2.47
N LEU A 205 11.76 -21.73 1.69
CA LEU A 205 10.70 -22.74 1.61
C LEU A 205 10.52 -23.44 2.96
N GLU A 206 11.61 -23.78 3.64
CA GLU A 206 11.57 -24.35 4.99
C GLU A 206 10.90 -23.39 6.00
N GLU A 207 11.27 -22.10 5.97
CA GLU A 207 10.65 -21.05 6.80
C GLU A 207 9.16 -20.86 6.52
N MET A 208 8.75 -20.98 5.25
CA MET A 208 7.35 -20.91 4.84
C MET A 208 6.54 -22.18 5.17
N GLY A 209 7.17 -23.17 5.83
CA GLY A 209 6.51 -24.41 6.27
C GLY A 209 6.56 -25.55 5.26
N PHE A 210 7.24 -25.38 4.13
CA PHE A 210 7.48 -26.44 3.15
C PHE A 210 8.67 -27.29 3.62
N ARG A 211 8.42 -28.22 4.54
CA ARG A 211 9.39 -29.25 4.91
C ARG A 211 9.21 -30.45 3.98
N ASP A 212 10.31 -30.94 3.40
CA ASP A 212 10.33 -32.17 2.59
C ASP A 212 9.94 -33.44 3.39
N ILE A 213 9.76 -33.32 4.71
CA ILE A 213 9.51 -34.43 5.63
C ILE A 213 8.28 -34.08 6.47
N GLY A 214 7.14 -34.73 6.17
CA GLY A 214 6.00 -34.78 7.09
C GLY A 214 6.33 -35.62 8.35
N PRO A 215 5.49 -35.60 9.40
CA PRO A 215 5.70 -36.37 10.64
C PRO A 215 5.84 -37.90 10.45
N GLU A 216 5.65 -38.43 9.25
CA GLU A 216 5.79 -39.85 8.88
C GLU A 216 6.91 -40.16 7.85
N ASN A 217 7.91 -39.29 7.63
CA ASN A 217 8.95 -39.56 6.62
C ASN A 217 8.40 -39.83 5.19
N LYS A 218 7.27 -39.22 4.83
CA LYS A 218 6.76 -39.21 3.45
C LYS A 218 7.09 -37.87 2.79
N PRO A 219 7.59 -37.87 1.53
CA PRO A 219 7.83 -36.64 0.80
C PRO A 219 6.48 -35.96 0.54
N VAL A 220 6.23 -34.84 1.21
CA VAL A 220 5.02 -34.04 0.96
C VAL A 220 5.24 -33.35 -0.38
N SER A 221 4.35 -33.62 -1.33
CA SER A 221 4.41 -32.98 -2.64
C SER A 221 4.24 -31.47 -2.46
N LEU A 222 5.07 -30.66 -3.15
CA LEU A 222 4.92 -29.20 -3.24
C LEU A 222 3.45 -28.79 -3.43
N GLN A 223 2.71 -29.57 -4.23
CA GLN A 223 1.29 -29.40 -4.51
C GLN A 223 0.38 -29.48 -3.26
N GLU A 224 0.62 -30.44 -2.36
CA GLU A 224 -0.19 -30.63 -1.15
C GLU A 224 0.03 -29.48 -0.15
N ALA A 225 1.26 -28.97 -0.06
CA ALA A 225 1.57 -27.81 0.77
C ALA A 225 0.94 -26.52 0.21
N TYR A 226 0.90 -26.36 -1.12
CA TYR A 226 0.13 -25.28 -1.75
C TYR A 226 -1.36 -25.40 -1.47
N GLU A 227 -1.93 -26.60 -1.53
CA GLU A 227 -3.35 -26.84 -1.26
C GLU A 227 -3.68 -26.55 0.21
N ALA A 228 -2.82 -26.97 1.15
CA ALA A 228 -2.95 -26.68 2.58
C ALA A 228 -2.90 -25.17 2.87
N LYS A 229 -1.89 -24.46 2.33
CA LYS A 229 -1.76 -23.01 2.53
C LYS A 229 -2.89 -22.23 1.87
N ARG A 230 -3.37 -22.69 0.71
CA ARG A 230 -4.56 -22.12 0.04
C ARG A 230 -5.82 -22.36 0.87
N HIS A 231 -5.95 -23.52 1.50
CA HIS A 231 -7.07 -23.82 2.37
C HIS A 231 -7.05 -22.97 3.65
N GLU A 232 -5.88 -22.74 4.23
CA GLU A 232 -5.68 -21.86 5.39
C GLU A 232 -6.05 -20.41 5.05
N PHE A 233 -5.63 -19.91 3.88
CA PHE A 233 -6.02 -18.58 3.42
C PHE A 233 -7.53 -18.44 3.20
N TYR A 234 -8.18 -19.48 2.65
CA TYR A 234 -9.63 -19.51 2.49
C TYR A 234 -10.36 -19.50 3.84
N LEU A 235 -9.85 -20.21 4.84
CA LEU A 235 -10.41 -20.22 6.19
C LEU A 235 -10.27 -18.85 6.87
N GLU A 236 -9.11 -18.20 6.71
CA GLU A 236 -8.91 -16.85 7.25
C GLU A 236 -9.80 -15.80 6.57
N LEU A 237 -10.02 -15.93 5.25
CA LEU A 237 -10.95 -15.06 4.52
C LEU A 237 -12.39 -15.26 5.00
N GLN A 238 -12.82 -16.53 5.18
CA GLN A 238 -14.14 -16.84 5.76
C GLN A 238 -14.28 -16.31 7.19
N ARG A 239 -13.22 -16.40 8.01
CA ARG A 239 -13.22 -15.85 9.37
C ARG A 239 -13.43 -14.34 9.36
N LYS A 240 -12.71 -13.61 8.50
CA LYS A 240 -12.87 -12.16 8.34
C LYS A 240 -14.23 -11.77 7.75
N GLU A 241 -14.76 -12.56 6.82
CA GLU A 241 -16.11 -12.36 6.27
C GLU A 241 -17.16 -12.54 7.36
N GLU A 242 -17.05 -13.59 8.19
CA GLU A 242 -17.94 -13.84 9.31
C GLU A 242 -17.81 -12.75 10.38
N GLU A 243 -16.61 -12.27 10.69
CA GLU A 243 -16.40 -11.12 11.58
C GLU A 243 -17.08 -9.84 11.04
N MET A 244 -16.92 -9.55 9.75
CA MET A 244 -17.61 -8.42 9.11
C MET A 244 -19.13 -8.60 9.15
N ARG A 245 -19.62 -9.82 8.90
CA ARG A 245 -21.05 -10.15 8.95
C ARG A 245 -21.61 -9.99 10.36
N GLN A 246 -20.91 -10.45 11.38
CA GLN A 246 -21.30 -10.27 12.79
C GLN A 246 -21.34 -8.79 13.15
N HIS A 247 -20.32 -8.02 12.75
CA HIS A 247 -20.30 -6.57 12.98
C HIS A 247 -21.47 -5.88 12.27
N PHE A 248 -21.81 -6.29 11.04
CA PHE A 248 -22.99 -5.77 10.33
C PHE A 248 -24.30 -6.09 11.07
N VAL A 249 -24.50 -7.35 11.49
CA VAL A 249 -25.69 -7.77 12.24
C VAL A 249 -25.80 -6.99 13.56
N GLN A 250 -24.69 -6.77 14.25
CA GLN A 250 -24.69 -5.98 15.48
C GLN A 250 -25.07 -4.51 15.23
N ARG A 251 -24.50 -3.88 14.19
CA ARG A 251 -24.87 -2.52 13.78
C ARG A 251 -26.34 -2.41 13.39
N VAL A 252 -26.88 -3.40 12.69
CA VAL A 252 -28.32 -3.45 12.35
C VAL A 252 -29.16 -3.54 13.61
N LYS A 253 -28.81 -4.42 14.55
CA LYS A 253 -29.53 -4.58 15.81
C LYS A 253 -29.51 -3.31 16.67
N GLU A 254 -28.36 -2.65 16.78
CA GLU A 254 -28.23 -1.36 17.47
C GLU A 254 -29.12 -0.29 16.81
N LYS A 255 -29.09 -0.20 15.48
CA LYS A 255 -29.94 0.75 14.74
C LYS A 255 -31.42 0.46 14.90
N GLU A 256 -31.81 -0.82 14.90
CA GLU A 256 -33.19 -1.24 15.15
C GLU A 256 -33.65 -0.87 16.56
N THR A 257 -32.79 -1.04 17.58
CA THR A 257 -33.12 -0.62 18.95
C THR A 257 -33.30 0.89 19.07
N VAL A 258 -32.43 1.68 18.44
CA VAL A 258 -32.55 3.16 18.42
C VAL A 258 -33.82 3.60 17.70
N LEU A 259 -34.15 2.96 16.57
CA LEU A 259 -35.37 3.25 15.83
C LEU A 259 -36.61 2.96 16.68
N LYS A 260 -36.62 1.83 17.39
CA LYS A 260 -37.71 1.43 18.28
C LYS A 260 -37.89 2.39 19.45
N GLU A 261 -36.81 2.88 20.04
CA GLU A 261 -36.86 3.91 21.10
C GLU A 261 -37.41 5.24 20.56
N ALA A 262 -36.99 5.66 19.36
CA ALA A 262 -37.51 6.86 18.71
C ALA A 262 -39.01 6.73 18.38
N GLU A 263 -39.46 5.57 17.90
CA GLU A 263 -40.88 5.28 17.67
C GLU A 263 -41.69 5.37 18.97
N GLN A 264 -41.19 4.80 20.07
CA GLN A 264 -41.83 4.89 21.38
C GLN A 264 -41.89 6.34 21.90
N GLU A 265 -40.86 7.14 21.67
CA GLU A 265 -40.83 8.55 22.06
C GLU A 265 -41.86 9.36 21.25
N ILE A 266 -41.95 9.12 19.93
CA ILE A 266 -42.96 9.74 19.07
C ILE A 266 -44.36 9.35 19.52
N GLN A 267 -44.59 8.06 19.80
CA GLN A 267 -45.88 7.57 20.28
C GLN A 267 -46.28 8.23 21.61
N SER A 268 -45.35 8.32 22.56
CA SER A 268 -45.60 8.97 23.85
C SER A 268 -45.90 10.46 23.71
N LYS A 269 -45.19 11.16 22.80
CA LYS A 269 -45.47 12.57 22.47
C LYS A 269 -46.86 12.73 21.85
N PHE A 270 -47.26 11.82 20.97
CA PHE A 270 -48.59 11.81 20.35
C PHE A 270 -49.70 11.64 21.40
N ASP A 271 -49.57 10.66 22.30
CA ASP A 271 -50.56 10.43 23.36
C ASP A 271 -50.68 11.64 24.31
N ARG A 272 -49.54 12.27 24.65
CA ARG A 272 -49.52 13.50 25.46
C ARG A 272 -50.21 14.67 24.75
N LEU A 273 -49.95 14.86 23.47
CA LEU A 273 -50.60 15.88 22.66
C LEU A 273 -52.11 15.63 22.55
N MET A 274 -52.53 14.37 22.41
CA MET A 274 -53.94 14.00 22.37
C MET A 274 -54.66 14.37 23.68
N LEU A 275 -54.06 14.08 24.84
CA LEU A 275 -54.61 14.45 26.14
C LEU A 275 -54.73 15.97 26.32
N MET A 276 -53.68 16.71 25.97
CA MET A 276 -53.69 18.18 26.02
C MET A 276 -54.81 18.76 25.13
N HIS A 277 -54.96 18.23 23.91
CA HIS A 277 -56.02 18.66 23.00
C HIS A 277 -57.41 18.36 23.56
N GLN A 278 -57.59 17.21 24.22
CA GLN A 278 -58.86 16.85 24.87
C GLN A 278 -59.18 17.79 26.05
N GLU A 279 -58.19 18.13 26.87
CA GLU A 279 -58.36 19.12 27.95
C GLU A 279 -58.70 20.52 27.41
N GLU A 280 -58.02 20.97 26.37
CA GLU A 280 -58.29 22.25 25.72
C GLU A 280 -59.69 22.29 25.13
N LYS A 281 -60.13 21.21 24.49
CA LYS A 281 -61.50 21.07 23.98
C LYS A 281 -62.52 21.20 25.10
N LEU A 282 -62.32 20.53 26.24
CA LEU A 282 -63.19 20.67 27.43
C LEU A 282 -63.18 22.08 28.00
N LYS A 283 -62.02 22.76 28.05
CA LYS A 283 -61.92 24.16 28.49
C LYS A 283 -62.66 25.10 27.54
N LEU A 284 -62.52 24.91 26.23
CA LEU A 284 -63.24 25.67 25.20
C LEU A 284 -64.75 25.44 25.30
N GLU A 285 -65.20 24.21 25.54
CA GLU A 285 -66.61 23.88 25.71
C GLU A 285 -67.21 24.54 26.96
N LYS A 286 -66.48 24.54 28.09
CA LYS A 286 -66.87 25.28 29.29
C LYS A 286 -66.96 26.79 29.04
N LYS A 287 -65.98 27.37 28.35
CA LYS A 287 -66.01 28.80 27.97
C LYS A 287 -67.17 29.12 27.03
N LYS A 288 -67.44 28.25 26.06
CA LYS A 288 -68.57 28.37 25.13
C LYS A 288 -69.89 28.38 25.91
N LYS A 289 -70.08 27.44 26.84
CA LYS A 289 -71.28 27.37 27.69
C LYS A 289 -71.46 28.61 28.57
N ALA A 290 -70.38 29.10 29.18
CA ALA A 290 -70.43 30.34 29.97
C ALA A 290 -70.83 31.55 29.10
N LEU A 291 -70.27 31.67 27.89
CA LEU A 291 -70.67 32.73 26.95
C LEU A 291 -72.12 32.60 26.48
N GLU A 292 -72.62 31.38 26.28
CA GLU A 292 -74.03 31.12 25.98
C GLU A 292 -74.94 31.53 27.14
N ASP A 293 -74.57 31.22 28.38
CA ASP A 293 -75.29 31.62 29.59
C ASP A 293 -75.29 33.15 29.77
N ASP A 294 -74.14 33.80 29.55
CA ASP A 294 -74.01 35.26 29.58
C ASP A 294 -74.84 35.93 28.47
N MET A 295 -74.84 35.36 27.26
CA MET A 295 -75.65 35.84 26.14
C MET A 295 -77.15 35.67 26.42
N ALA A 296 -77.56 34.57 27.07
CA ALA A 296 -78.94 34.37 27.52
C ALA A 296 -79.34 35.37 28.61
N MET A 297 -78.46 35.65 29.58
CA MET A 297 -78.67 36.69 30.59
C MET A 297 -78.76 38.09 29.97
N PHE A 298 -77.88 38.40 29.01
CA PHE A 298 -77.91 39.66 28.27
C PHE A 298 -79.21 39.82 27.49
N ASN A 299 -79.64 38.78 26.76
CA ASN A 299 -80.92 38.79 26.03
C ASN A 299 -82.12 38.95 26.97
N LYS A 300 -82.10 38.33 28.15
CA LYS A 300 -83.14 38.53 29.18
C LYS A 300 -83.17 39.96 29.71
N LYS A 301 -81.99 40.55 29.99
CA LYS A 301 -81.86 41.96 30.39
C LYS A 301 -82.31 42.91 29.28
N LYS A 302 -81.94 42.63 28.03
CA LYS A 302 -82.38 43.37 26.85
C LYS A 302 -83.90 43.32 26.69
N ALA A 303 -84.52 42.14 26.78
CA ALA A 303 -85.97 42.00 26.72
C ALA A 303 -86.68 42.75 27.87
N ASN A 304 -86.12 42.74 29.09
CA ASN A 304 -86.64 43.51 30.20
C ASN A 304 -86.48 45.03 29.99
N ALA A 305 -85.37 45.48 29.42
CA ALA A 305 -85.14 46.89 29.08
C ALA A 305 -86.05 47.36 27.94
N GLU A 306 -86.28 46.53 26.92
CA GLU A 306 -87.24 46.78 25.84
C GLU A 306 -88.68 46.82 26.37
N LEU A 307 -89.04 45.99 27.36
CA LEU A 307 -90.34 46.05 28.04
C LEU A 307 -90.52 47.36 28.85
N LEU A 308 -89.46 47.84 29.50
CA LEU A 308 -89.44 49.13 30.20
C LEU A 308 -89.49 50.32 29.21
N GLN A 309 -88.86 50.19 28.04
CA GLN A 309 -88.87 51.20 26.98
C GLN A 309 -90.21 51.25 26.23
N ALA A 310 -90.92 50.12 26.12
CA ALA A 310 -92.27 50.03 25.56
C ALA A 310 -93.34 50.70 26.44
N GLN A 311 -93.08 50.96 27.73
CA GLN A 311 -93.95 51.77 28.59
C GLN A 311 -93.73 53.29 28.44
N ALA A 312 -92.70 53.73 27.69
CA ALA A 312 -92.29 55.13 27.64
C ALA A 312 -92.58 55.86 26.31
N PHE A 313 -93.31 55.28 25.35
CA PHE A 313 -93.67 55.99 24.12
C PHE A 313 -95.10 55.74 23.65
N VAL A 314 -95.97 56.74 23.87
CA VAL A 314 -97.22 56.97 23.14
C VAL A 314 -97.13 58.36 22.52
N SER A 315 -97.16 58.46 21.18
CA SER A 315 -97.69 59.55 20.31
C SER A 315 -96.93 59.73 18.97
N THR A 316 -97.66 59.43 17.89
CA THR A 316 -97.59 59.48 16.39
C THR A 316 -97.09 60.75 15.63
N PRO A 317 -97.03 60.87 14.25
CA PRO A 317 -97.26 59.91 13.12
C PRO A 317 -96.31 59.94 11.84
N VAL A 318 -96.38 58.82 11.07
CA VAL A 318 -96.32 58.46 9.60
C VAL A 318 -95.91 59.46 8.48
N VAL A 319 -95.04 59.05 7.51
CA VAL A 319 -95.26 58.93 6.01
C VAL A 319 -94.21 57.98 5.35
N SER A 320 -94.65 57.32 4.28
CA SER A 320 -94.20 56.17 3.49
C SER A 320 -93.23 56.44 2.31
N LEU A 321 -92.51 55.41 1.81
CA LEU A 321 -92.64 54.79 0.46
C LEU A 321 -91.42 53.95 -0.03
N LYS A 322 -91.75 52.73 -0.50
CA LYS A 322 -91.30 51.96 -1.69
C LYS A 322 -89.90 51.30 -1.85
N ARG A 323 -90.01 50.11 -2.47
CA ARG A 323 -89.05 49.08 -2.95
C ARG A 323 -88.05 49.55 -4.02
N ASP A 324 -86.88 48.88 -4.07
CA ASP A 324 -86.34 48.04 -5.19
C ASP A 324 -84.93 47.52 -4.78
N LYS A 325 -84.55 46.23 -4.87
CA LYS A 325 -84.18 45.33 -5.99
C LYS A 325 -82.81 45.61 -6.68
N ASP A 326 -81.91 44.65 -6.47
CA ASP A 326 -80.80 44.17 -7.33
C ASP A 326 -79.47 44.96 -7.56
N ARG A 327 -78.37 44.17 -7.47
CA ARG A 327 -77.20 44.08 -8.39
C ARG A 327 -75.78 44.49 -7.89
N LYS A 328 -75.01 43.45 -7.57
CA LYS A 328 -73.58 43.12 -7.86
C LYS A 328 -72.51 44.24 -8.10
N LYS A 329 -71.36 44.01 -7.42
CA LYS A 329 -69.93 44.28 -7.78
C LYS A 329 -69.56 45.76 -7.99
N LEU A 330 -68.47 46.32 -7.47
CA LEU A 330 -67.08 45.87 -7.47
C LEU A 330 -66.27 46.87 -6.61
N LEU A 331 -65.38 46.41 -5.74
CA LEU A 331 -64.06 47.04 -5.56
C LEU A 331 -63.10 45.92 -5.17
N ARG A 332 -62.07 45.79 -6.00
CA ARG A 332 -60.99 44.80 -6.02
C ARG A 332 -59.71 45.56 -5.68
N GLY A 333 -58.85 44.95 -4.87
CA GLY A 333 -57.48 45.38 -4.54
C GLY A 333 -57.34 45.80 -3.08
N GLU A 334 -56.42 45.29 -2.25
CA GLU A 334 -55.22 44.46 -2.43
C GLU A 334 -54.82 43.83 -1.06
N LEU A 335 -54.24 42.62 -1.10
CA LEU A 335 -53.18 42.02 -0.24
C LEU A 335 -53.35 42.08 1.32
N ASP A 336 -53.19 41.05 2.14
CA ASP A 336 -52.36 39.85 2.05
C ASP A 336 -52.68 38.86 3.22
N LYS A 337 -52.41 37.57 2.98
CA LYS A 337 -52.22 36.46 3.96
C LYS A 337 -53.40 35.90 4.78
N ILE A 338 -54.28 35.14 4.12
CA ILE A 338 -54.85 33.89 4.68
C ILE A 338 -54.90 32.85 3.55
N GLY A 339 -54.31 31.68 3.77
CA GLY A 339 -54.37 30.56 2.84
C GLY A 339 -54.41 29.23 3.59
N CYS A 340 -55.61 28.77 3.92
CA CYS A 340 -55.89 27.40 4.30
C CYS A 340 -56.15 26.57 3.04
N LYS A 341 -55.63 25.34 2.96
CA LYS A 341 -56.21 24.27 2.13
C LYS A 341 -56.12 22.94 2.86
N ILE A 342 -57.27 22.29 2.94
CA ILE A 342 -57.49 20.91 3.36
C ILE A 342 -57.57 20.05 2.09
N THR A 343 -57.37 18.74 2.27
CA THR A 343 -58.05 17.57 1.62
C THR A 343 -57.05 16.59 0.94
N PRO A 344 -57.42 15.31 0.67
CA PRO A 344 -56.99 14.16 1.47
C PRO A 344 -56.49 12.92 0.66
N SER A 345 -55.88 11.95 1.37
CA SER A 345 -55.73 10.50 1.07
C SER A 345 -54.99 9.98 -0.19
N ALA A 346 -54.34 8.82 0.04
CA ALA A 346 -53.75 7.85 -0.92
C ALA A 346 -52.44 8.31 -1.59
N GLU A 347 -51.39 7.52 -1.81
CA GLU A 347 -51.17 6.06 -1.78
C GLU A 347 -49.63 5.81 -1.80
N TYR A 348 -49.25 4.54 -1.63
CA TYR A 348 -47.92 3.91 -1.76
C TYR A 348 -46.87 4.54 -2.69
N ASP A 349 -45.59 4.49 -2.25
CA ASP A 349 -44.37 4.24 -3.05
C ASP A 349 -43.18 4.13 -2.05
N LEU A 350 -42.64 2.97 -1.67
CA LEU A 350 -41.78 2.01 -2.39
C LEU A 350 -40.57 2.65 -3.10
N MET A 351 -39.38 2.30 -2.59
CA MET A 351 -38.04 2.31 -3.21
C MET A 351 -37.53 3.61 -3.84
N HIS A 352 -36.54 4.24 -3.19
CA HIS A 352 -35.17 4.41 -3.70
C HIS A 352 -34.42 5.45 -2.84
N ILE A 353 -33.53 5.00 -1.96
CA ILE A 353 -32.34 5.77 -1.62
C ILE A 353 -31.16 4.90 -2.07
N SER A 354 -30.60 5.33 -3.20
CA SER A 354 -29.41 4.80 -3.83
C SER A 354 -28.20 4.99 -2.92
N VAL A 355 -27.54 3.89 -2.59
CA VAL A 355 -26.14 3.89 -2.17
C VAL A 355 -25.32 3.97 -3.45
N SER A 356 -24.58 5.07 -3.64
CA SER A 356 -23.50 5.16 -4.61
C SER A 356 -22.19 4.90 -3.89
N GLU A 357 -21.70 3.67 -3.96
CA GLU A 357 -20.26 3.38 -3.89
C GLU A 357 -19.79 3.05 -5.31
N HIS A 358 -18.79 3.80 -5.75
CA HIS A 358 -18.00 3.53 -6.94
C HIS A 358 -17.12 2.30 -6.70
N ILE A 359 -17.37 1.22 -7.42
CA ILE A 359 -16.35 0.22 -7.76
C ILE A 359 -16.48 -0.09 -9.26
N ASP A 360 -15.50 0.40 -10.02
CA ASP A 360 -15.32 0.13 -11.44
C ASP A 360 -14.67 -1.26 -11.59
N VAL A 361 -15.47 -2.24 -12.05
CA VAL A 361 -14.96 -3.49 -12.64
C VAL A 361 -15.83 -3.82 -13.86
N SER A 362 -15.37 -3.44 -15.06
CA SER A 362 -15.22 -4.34 -16.21
C SER A 362 -15.14 -3.57 -17.52
N SER A 363 -13.98 -3.64 -18.17
CA SER A 363 -13.88 -3.46 -19.61
C SER A 363 -13.55 -4.81 -20.25
N LEU A 364 -14.58 -5.38 -20.91
CA LEU A 364 -14.53 -6.16 -22.16
C LEU A 364 -13.97 -7.59 -22.05
N SER A 365 -14.80 -8.64 -22.07
CA SER A 365 -15.59 -9.19 -23.19
C SER A 365 -14.76 -9.54 -24.43
N THR A 366 -14.43 -10.83 -24.53
CA THR A 366 -14.55 -11.70 -25.70
C THR A 366 -15.26 -11.11 -26.94
N LYS A 367 -14.57 -11.18 -28.10
CA LYS A 367 -15.10 -11.57 -29.43
C LYS A 367 -13.97 -11.57 -30.49
N LYS A 368 -13.35 -12.73 -30.72
CA LYS A 368 -13.25 -13.45 -32.01
C LYS A 368 -12.20 -14.54 -31.93
#